data_AF-A0A5N8X9U9-F1
#
_entry.id   AF-A0A5N8X9U9-F1
#
_cell.length_a   1.000
_cell.length_b   1.000
_cell.length_c   1.000
_cell.angle_alpha   90.00
_cell.angle_beta   90.00
_cell.angle_gamma   90.00
#
_symmetry.space_group_name_H-M   'P 1'
#
loop_
_entity.id
_entity.type
_entity.pdbx_description
1 polymer ?
#
loop_
_entity_poly.entity_id
_entity_poly.type
_entity_poly.pdbx_seq_one_letter_code
_entity_poly.pdbx_strand_id
1 'polypeptide(L)'
;MYLRVDTRRVPPTVEMCEQEDLTAFKVVLVTSTHTWVKPDTLTNLAGRAEDDAWQDKLAEMIAYAERKGWTDEQGRVRAHVETTAGDGVA
;
A
#
# COMPACT_ATOMS: atom_id res chain seq x y z
N MET A 1 -12.26 14.22 19.69
CA MET A 1 -11.11 13.38 20.12
C MET A 1 -10.78 12.35 19.05
N TYR A 2 -9.50 12.03 18.84
CA TYR A 2 -9.13 10.98 17.88
C TYR A 2 -7.80 10.30 18.14
N LEU A 3 -7.68 9.09 17.61
CA LEU A 3 -6.40 8.40 17.49
C LEU A 3 -5.77 8.73 16.14
N ARG A 4 -4.54 9.24 16.15
CA ARG A 4 -3.71 9.37 14.96
C ARG A 4 -2.79 8.16 14.88
N VAL A 5 -2.93 7.36 13.82
CA VAL A 5 -2.17 6.12 13.63
C VAL A 5 -1.28 6.27 12.41
N ASP A 6 0.04 6.26 12.60
CA ASP A 6 1.02 6.30 11.50
C ASP A 6 1.42 4.88 11.11
N THR A 7 0.93 4.42 9.95
CA THR A 7 1.16 3.06 9.44
C THR A 7 2.45 2.93 8.65
N ARG A 8 3.21 4.02 8.49
CA ARG A 8 4.50 4.01 7.77
C ARG A 8 5.64 3.42 8.62
N ARG A 9 5.38 3.12 9.89
CA ARG A 9 6.32 2.50 10.83
C ARG A 9 5.84 1.10 11.24
N VAL A 10 6.78 0.24 11.57
CA VAL A 10 6.51 -1.11 12.10
C VAL A 10 7.23 -1.27 13.46
N PRO A 11 6.51 -1.38 14.58
CA PRO A 11 5.05 -1.29 14.68
C PRO A 11 4.53 0.14 14.38
N PRO A 12 3.24 0.29 13.99
CA PRO A 12 2.62 1.60 13.83
C PRO A 12 2.67 2.42 15.11
N THR A 13 2.85 3.73 15.00
CA THR A 13 2.80 4.64 16.15
C THR A 13 1.39 5.21 16.32
N VAL A 14 0.93 5.33 17.57
CA VAL A 14 -0.41 5.82 17.91
C VAL A 14 -0.31 7.01 18.86
N GLU A 15 -1.01 8.09 18.54
CA GLU A 15 -1.10 9.30 19.36
C GLU A 15 -2.58 9.62 19.66
N MET A 16 -2.86 10.04 20.90
CA MET A 16 -4.18 10.55 21.29
C MET A 16 -4.22 12.07 21.12
N CYS A 17 -5.08 12.55 20.22
CA CYS A 17 -5.21 13.96 19.87
C CYS A 17 -6.58 14.52 20.32
N GLU A 18 -6.62 15.82 20.66
CA GLU A 18 -7.83 16.54 21.04
C GLU A 18 -8.62 15.82 22.15
N GLN A 19 -7.94 15.48 23.24
CA GLN A 19 -8.49 14.64 24.32
C GLN A 19 -9.71 15.26 25.02
N GLU A 20 -9.81 16.59 25.01
CA GLU A 20 -10.90 17.34 25.64
C GLU A 20 -12.14 17.47 24.73
N ASP A 21 -12.03 17.19 23.44
CA ASP A 21 -13.17 17.20 22.52
C ASP A 21 -13.90 15.85 22.57
N LEU A 22 -15.01 15.78 23.31
CA LEU A 22 -15.80 14.56 23.48
C LEU A 22 -17.06 14.52 22.60
N THR A 23 -17.10 15.32 21.53
CA THR A 23 -18.26 15.37 20.62
C THR A 23 -18.29 14.22 19.62
N ALA A 24 -17.12 13.70 19.24
CA ALA A 24 -16.96 12.55 18.35
C ALA A 24 -15.65 11.82 18.63
N PHE A 25 -15.62 10.54 18.26
CA PHE A 25 -14.41 9.71 18.26
C PHE A 25 -14.11 9.21 16.85
N LYS A 26 -12.89 9.46 16.37
CA LYS A 26 -12.43 9.03 15.04
C LYS A 26 -11.03 8.41 15.11
N VAL A 27 -10.69 7.66 14.08
CA VAL A 27 -9.33 7.17 13.84
C VAL A 27 -8.84 7.77 12.54
N VAL A 28 -7.66 8.40 12.57
CA VAL A 28 -7.02 9.00 11.40
C VAL A 28 -5.79 8.18 11.06
N LEU A 29 -5.83 7.50 9.91
CA LEU A 29 -4.70 6.76 9.37
C LEU A 29 -3.79 7.69 8.58
N VAL A 30 -2.52 7.77 9.00
CA VAL A 30 -1.44 8.43 8.26
C VAL A 30 -0.67 7.35 7.52
N THR A 31 -0.82 7.32 6.19
CA THR A 31 -0.14 6.35 5.30
C THR A 31 0.52 7.06 4.13
N SER A 32 1.37 6.34 3.40
CA SER A 32 1.97 6.82 2.15
C SER A 32 0.99 6.70 0.99
N THR A 33 1.00 7.66 0.05
CA THR A 33 0.21 7.58 -1.20
C THR A 33 0.73 6.53 -2.17
N HIS A 34 1.98 6.13 -2.00
CA HIS A 34 2.64 5.09 -2.77
C HIS A 34 3.51 4.22 -1.87
N THR A 35 3.73 2.99 -2.30
CA THR A 35 4.67 2.06 -1.68
C THR A 35 5.51 1.33 -2.73
N TRP A 36 6.58 0.67 -2.31
CA TRP A 36 7.47 -0.10 -3.18
C TRP A 36 7.22 -1.59 -3.00
N VAL A 37 6.93 -2.28 -4.10
CA VAL A 37 6.63 -3.72 -4.09
C VAL A 37 7.64 -4.47 -4.94
N LYS A 38 8.18 -5.58 -4.42
CA LYS A 38 9.07 -6.45 -5.20
C LYS A 38 8.25 -7.23 -6.24
N PRO A 39 8.71 -7.34 -7.50
CA PRO A 39 8.06 -8.19 -8.50
C PRO A 39 7.77 -9.62 -8.01
N ASP A 40 8.73 -10.26 -7.34
CA ASP A 40 8.54 -11.62 -6.79
C ASP A 40 7.39 -11.71 -5.79
N THR A 41 7.10 -10.64 -5.05
CA THR A 41 5.94 -10.59 -4.15
C THR A 41 4.64 -10.64 -4.95
N LEU A 42 4.58 -9.98 -6.11
CA LEU A 42 3.40 -10.03 -6.98
C LEU A 42 3.20 -11.44 -7.52
N THR A 43 4.26 -12.09 -8.00
CA THR A 43 4.22 -13.48 -8.48
C THR A 43 3.75 -14.45 -7.40
N ASN A 44 4.30 -14.35 -6.19
CA ASN A 44 3.95 -15.20 -5.06
C ASN A 44 2.49 -15.00 -4.63
N LEU A 45 2.02 -13.75 -4.54
CA LEU A 45 0.63 -13.46 -4.15
C LEU A 45 -0.39 -13.86 -5.20
N ALA A 46 -0.03 -13.76 -6.49
CA ALA A 46 -0.91 -14.18 -7.58
C ALA A 46 -1.06 -15.71 -7.64
N GLY A 47 -0.10 -16.47 -7.10
CA GLY A 47 -0.08 -17.93 -7.21
C GLY A 47 0.11 -18.42 -8.66
N ARG A 48 0.75 -17.60 -9.51
CA ARG A 48 0.87 -17.81 -10.96
C ARG A 48 2.32 -17.87 -11.43
N ALA A 49 3.19 -18.42 -10.59
CA ALA A 49 4.61 -18.55 -10.90
C ALA A 49 4.88 -19.39 -12.16
N GLU A 50 4.04 -20.41 -12.42
CA GLU A 50 4.19 -21.36 -13.53
C GLU A 50 3.37 -20.99 -14.78
N ASP A 51 2.68 -19.84 -14.79
CA ASP A 51 1.90 -19.36 -15.94
C ASP A 51 2.75 -18.38 -16.77
N ASP A 52 3.46 -18.91 -17.78
CA ASP A 52 4.36 -18.14 -18.65
C ASP A 52 3.65 -16.93 -19.28
N ALA A 53 2.41 -17.10 -19.74
CA ALA A 53 1.65 -16.02 -20.37
C ALA A 53 1.29 -14.89 -19.37
N TRP A 54 1.15 -15.23 -18.09
CA TRP A 54 0.99 -14.24 -17.03
C TRP A 54 2.32 -13.57 -16.66
N GLN A 55 3.42 -14.33 -16.61
CA GLN A 55 4.77 -13.81 -16.36
C GLN A 55 5.20 -12.81 -17.43
N ASP A 56 4.94 -13.10 -18.71
CA ASP A 56 5.23 -12.18 -19.82
C ASP A 56 4.50 -10.84 -19.66
N LYS A 57 3.21 -10.88 -19.31
CA LYS A 57 2.42 -9.66 -19.05
C LYS A 57 2.90 -8.89 -17.83
N LEU A 58 3.33 -9.59 -16.78
CA LEU A 58 3.94 -8.95 -15.61
C LEU A 58 5.24 -8.25 -16.01
N ALA A 59 6.09 -8.90 -16.81
CA ALA A 59 7.33 -8.32 -17.32
C ALA A 59 7.07 -7.07 -18.18
N GLU A 60 6.06 -7.10 -19.05
CA GLU A 60 5.63 -5.94 -19.84
C GLU A 60 5.18 -4.76 -18.95
N MET A 61 4.40 -5.04 -17.90
CA MET A 61 3.96 -4.04 -16.93
C MET A 61 5.15 -3.41 -16.19
N ILE A 62 6.12 -4.23 -15.75
CA ILE A 62 7.33 -3.76 -15.07
C ILE A 62 8.18 -2.90 -16.00
N ALA A 63 8.40 -3.35 -17.24
CA ALA A 63 9.15 -2.59 -18.25
C ALA A 63 8.46 -1.24 -18.56
N TYR A 64 7.12 -1.20 -18.55
CA TYR A 64 6.38 0.06 -18.66
C TYR A 64 6.61 0.97 -17.44
N ALA A 65 6.56 0.42 -16.22
CA ALA A 65 6.83 1.19 -15.00
C ALA A 65 8.24 1.78 -15.00
N GLU A 66 9.25 1.01 -15.42
CA GLU A 66 10.63 1.48 -15.55
C GLU A 66 10.74 2.66 -16.53
N ARG A 67 10.12 2.56 -17.71
CA ARG A 67 10.07 3.67 -18.70
C ARG A 67 9.43 4.94 -18.15
N LYS A 68 8.59 4.82 -17.12
CA LYS A 68 7.93 5.96 -16.45
C LYS A 68 8.68 6.46 -15.21
N GLY A 69 9.81 5.83 -14.86
CA GLY A 69 10.53 6.11 -13.62
C GLY A 69 9.76 5.69 -12.38
N TRP A 70 8.93 4.65 -12.48
CA TRP A 70 8.14 4.09 -11.39
C TRP A 70 8.77 2.83 -10.80
N THR A 71 10.06 2.66 -11.00
CA THR A 71 10.90 1.66 -10.35
C THR A 71 11.96 2.36 -9.53
N ASP A 72 12.40 1.75 -8.43
CA ASP A 72 13.54 2.24 -7.67
C ASP A 72 14.84 1.50 -8.01
N GLU A 73 15.93 1.89 -7.37
CA GLU A 73 17.27 1.30 -7.56
C GLU A 73 17.32 -0.20 -7.24
N GLN A 74 16.36 -0.73 -6.49
CA GLN A 74 16.25 -2.14 -6.13
C GLN A 74 15.30 -2.91 -7.06
N GLY A 75 14.81 -2.27 -8.13
CA GLY A 75 13.86 -2.87 -9.07
C GLY A 75 12.45 -3.05 -8.51
N ARG A 76 12.11 -2.41 -7.38
CA ARG A 76 10.76 -2.45 -6.83
C ARG A 76 9.85 -1.54 -7.63
N VAL A 77 8.62 -1.98 -7.86
CA VAL A 77 7.61 -1.22 -8.60
C VAL A 77 6.83 -0.33 -7.64
N ARG A 78 6.59 0.92 -8.04
CA ARG A 78 5.77 1.88 -7.29
C ARG A 78 4.29 1.50 -7.40
N ALA A 79 3.70 1.09 -6.30
CA ALA A 79 2.26 0.85 -6.19
C ALA A 79 1.56 2.09 -5.61
N HIS A 80 0.42 2.45 -6.19
CA HIS A 80 -0.47 3.45 -5.62
C HIS A 80 -1.26 2.84 -4.45
N VAL A 81 -1.42 3.58 -3.35
CA VAL A 81 -2.21 3.15 -2.20
C VAL A 81 -3.55 3.86 -2.26
N GLU A 82 -4.61 3.06 -2.42
CA GLU A 82 -5.98 3.54 -2.39
C GLU A 82 -6.63 3.21 -1.04
N THR A 83 -7.45 4.12 -0.55
CA THR A 83 -8.31 3.89 0.62
C THR A 83 -9.75 3.72 0.15
N THR A 84 -10.27 2.51 0.25
CA THR A 84 -11.69 2.25 0.03
C THR A 84 -12.42 2.34 1.36
N ALA A 85 -13.47 3.16 1.43
CA ALA A 85 -14.43 3.03 2.52
C ALA A 85 -15.15 1.70 2.31
N GLY A 86 -14.86 0.70 3.15
CA GLY A 86 -15.73 -0.46 3.25
C GLY A 86 -16.99 0.00 3.98
N ASP A 87 -18.15 -0.06 3.33
CA ASP A 87 -19.40 -0.15 4.08
C ASP A 87 -19.26 -1.38 4.97
N GLY A 88 -19.30 -1.17 6.29
CA GLY A 88 -19.00 -2.20 7.27
C GLY A 88 -19.70 -3.50 6.91
N VAL A 89 -18.93 -4.57 6.74
CA VAL A 89 -19.51 -5.92 6.66
C VAL A 89 -20.19 -6.14 8.00
N ALA A 90 -21.52 -6.19 7.94
CA ALA A 90 -22.41 -6.52 9.06
C ALA A 90 -22.12 -7.93 9.61
#